data_AF-A0A538F302-F1
#
_entry.id   AF-A0A538F302-F1
#
_cell.length_a   1.000
_cell.length_b   1.000
_cell.length_c   1.000
_cell.angle_alpha   90.00
_cell.angle_beta   90.00
_cell.angle_gamma   90.00
#
_symmetry.space_group_name_H-M   'P 1'
#
loop_
_entity.id
_entity.type
_entity.pdbx_description
1 polymer ?
#
loop_
_entity_poly.entity_id
_entity_poly.type
_entity_poly.pdbx_seq_one_letter_code
_entity_poly.pdbx_strand_id
1 'polypeptide(L)'
;MNEQVEQLSCQELVELVTDYLEGALPEEARLRFEDHIGRCGACKIYLEQMRQTIVVLGHLPEAALSPDAERELLQAFRGWRSG
;
A
#
# COMPACT_ATOMS: atom_id res chain seq x y z
N MET A 1 -26.81 12.16 14.19
CA MET A 1 -25.81 11.20 13.68
C MET A 1 -26.57 10.21 12.84
N ASN A 2 -26.51 10.37 11.52
CA ASN A 2 -27.22 9.50 10.60
C ASN A 2 -26.18 8.51 10.05
N GLU A 3 -26.14 7.31 10.65
CA GLU A 3 -25.37 6.12 10.23
C GLU A 3 -25.91 5.58 8.89
N GLN A 4 -25.87 6.41 7.85
CA GLN A 4 -25.98 5.92 6.50
C GLN A 4 -24.61 5.39 6.12
N VAL A 5 -24.53 4.08 5.93
CA VAL A 5 -23.42 3.38 5.30
C VAL A 5 -23.26 3.97 3.89
N GLU A 6 -22.59 5.12 3.77
CA GLU A 6 -22.32 5.73 2.49
C GLU A 6 -21.35 4.80 1.75
N GLN A 7 -21.81 4.17 0.68
CA GLN A 7 -20.93 3.39 -0.18
C GLN A 7 -19.94 4.35 -0.82
N LEU A 8 -18.65 4.01 -0.79
CA LEU A 8 -17.63 4.84 -1.44
C LEU A 8 -17.97 4.99 -2.93
N SER A 9 -17.85 6.21 -3.43
CA SER A 9 -17.83 6.45 -4.87
C SER A 9 -16.48 6.02 -5.46
N CYS A 10 -16.43 5.84 -6.78
CA CYS A 10 -15.18 5.54 -7.48
C CYS A 10 -14.15 6.67 -7.29
N GLN A 11 -14.61 7.93 -7.18
CA GLN A 11 -13.74 9.08 -6.97
C GLN A 11 -13.11 9.04 -5.58
N GLU A 12 -13.90 8.85 -4.54
CA GLU A 12 -13.38 8.75 -3.16
C GLU A 12 -12.43 7.56 -3.01
N LEU A 13 -12.70 6.43 -3.69
CA LEU A 13 -11.77 5.31 -3.71
C LEU A 13 -10.41 5.69 -4.32
N VAL A 14 -10.42 6.42 -5.43
CA VAL A 14 -9.18 6.90 -6.08
C VAL A 14 -8.40 7.82 -5.15
N GLU A 15 -9.09 8.68 -4.38
CA GLU A 15 -8.46 9.57 -3.41
C GLU A 15 -7.84 8.80 -2.23
N LEU A 16 -8.47 7.68 -1.81
CA LEU A 16 -8.02 6.85 -0.68
C LEU A 16 -7.01 5.75 -1.06
N VAL A 17 -6.70 5.57 -2.36
CA VAL A 17 -5.90 4.42 -2.83
C VAL A 17 -4.50 4.36 -2.23
N THR A 18 -3.87 5.53 -2.02
CA THR A 18 -2.53 5.62 -1.44
C THR A 18 -2.55 5.20 0.01
N ASP A 19 -3.44 5.78 0.82
CA ASP A 19 -3.59 5.43 2.24
C ASP A 19 -3.93 3.94 2.42
N TYR A 20 -4.73 3.37 1.51
CA TYR A 20 -5.02 1.92 1.51
C TYR A 20 -3.76 1.09 1.26
N LEU A 21 -2.94 1.47 0.27
CA LEU A 21 -1.71 0.76 -0.09
C LEU A 21 -0.63 0.88 0.99
N GLU A 22 -0.60 1.99 1.71
CA GLU A 22 0.33 2.26 2.81
C GLU A 22 -0.16 1.72 4.16
N GLY A 23 -1.40 1.20 4.24
CA GLY A 23 -2.00 0.72 5.48
C GLY A 23 -2.34 1.83 6.48
N ALA A 24 -2.52 3.06 6.00
CA ALA A 24 -2.82 4.25 6.79
C ALA A 24 -4.33 4.49 7.00
N LEU A 25 -5.20 3.73 6.31
CA LEU A 25 -6.64 3.85 6.49
C LEU A 25 -7.10 3.33 7.88
N PRO A 26 -8.00 4.07 8.56
CA PRO A 26 -8.77 3.53 9.68
C PRO A 26 -9.54 2.27 9.27
N GLU A 27 -9.78 1.36 10.21
CA GLU A 27 -10.39 0.06 9.95
C GLU A 27 -11.72 0.15 9.19
N GLU A 28 -12.61 1.06 9.61
CA GLU A 28 -13.90 1.28 8.95
C GLU A 28 -13.76 1.74 7.48
N ALA A 29 -12.81 2.65 7.22
CA ALA A 29 -12.54 3.14 5.86
C ALA A 29 -11.94 2.02 4.99
N ARG A 30 -11.06 1.18 5.56
CA ARG A 30 -10.50 0.01 4.87
C ARG A 30 -11.60 -0.98 4.48
N LEU A 31 -12.54 -1.28 5.38
CA LEU A 31 -13.66 -2.19 5.08
C LEU A 31 -14.57 -1.64 3.96
N ARG A 32 -14.85 -0.34 3.95
CA ARG A 32 -15.62 0.30 2.86
C ARG A 32 -14.86 0.25 1.53
N PHE A 33 -13.54 0.47 1.56
CA PHE A 33 -12.68 0.37 0.38
C PHE A 33 -12.70 -1.05 -0.21
N GLU A 34 -12.57 -2.06 0.66
CA GLU A 34 -12.60 -3.48 0.29
C GLU A 34 -13.96 -3.91 -0.27
N ASP A 35 -15.07 -3.48 0.33
CA ASP A 35 -16.42 -3.72 -0.21
C ASP A 35 -16.58 -3.11 -1.60
N HIS A 36 -16.09 -1.87 -1.81
CA HIS A 36 -16.17 -1.23 -3.11
C HIS A 36 -15.42 -1.99 -4.21
N ILE A 37 -14.14 -2.35 -3.99
CA ILE A 37 -13.37 -3.11 -5.01
C ILE A 37 -13.90 -4.53 -5.21
N GLY A 38 -14.63 -5.08 -4.24
CA GLY A 38 -15.35 -6.34 -4.37
C GLY A 38 -16.53 -6.27 -5.35
N ARG A 39 -17.11 -5.08 -5.52
CA ARG A 39 -18.30 -4.85 -6.37
C ARG A 39 -18.00 -4.12 -7.68
N CYS A 40 -16.95 -3.30 -7.71
CA CYS A 40 -16.58 -2.46 -8.85
C CYS A 40 -15.32 -2.99 -9.55
N GLY A 41 -15.51 -3.64 -10.71
CA GLY A 41 -14.40 -4.17 -11.51
C GLY A 41 -13.42 -3.10 -12.01
N ALA A 42 -13.90 -1.89 -12.31
CA ALA A 42 -13.05 -0.79 -12.76
C ALA A 42 -12.08 -0.32 -11.66
N CYS A 43 -12.57 -0.17 -10.43
CA CYS A 43 -11.74 0.22 -9.28
C CYS A 43 -10.78 -0.90 -8.85
N LYS A 44 -11.16 -2.17 -9.03
CA LYS A 44 -10.24 -3.29 -8.84
C LYS A 44 -9.07 -3.23 -9.83
N ILE A 45 -9.34 -2.99 -11.11
CA ILE A 45 -8.30 -2.80 -12.13
C ILE A 45 -7.43 -1.59 -11.80
N TYR A 46 -8.04 -0.47 -11.37
CA TYR A 46 -7.29 0.71 -10.96
C TYR A 46 -6.33 0.41 -9.80
N LEU A 47 -6.76 -0.32 -8.77
CA LEU A 47 -5.89 -0.75 -7.68
C LEU A 47 -4.72 -1.62 -8.19
N GLU A 48 -4.98 -2.55 -9.11
CA GLU A 48 -3.93 -3.38 -9.72
C GLU A 48 -2.93 -2.54 -10.51
N GLN A 49 -3.39 -1.53 -11.26
CA GLN A 49 -2.52 -0.58 -11.98
C GLN A 49 -1.64 0.24 -11.02
N MET A 50 -2.20 0.71 -9.90
CA MET A 50 -1.43 1.43 -8.89
C MET A 50 -0.35 0.54 -8.27
N ARG A 51 -0.66 -0.73 -7.97
CA ARG A 51 0.35 -1.71 -7.51
C ARG A 51 1.46 -1.92 -8.54
N GLN A 52 1.12 -2.03 -9.82
CA GLN A 52 2.11 -2.15 -10.89
C GLN A 52 2.99 -0.90 -11.01
N THR A 53 2.39 0.28 -10.86
CA THR A 53 3.12 1.56 -10.88
C THR A 53 4.15 1.62 -9.76
N ILE A 54 3.77 1.22 -8.54
CA ILE A 54 4.69 1.12 -7.39
C ILE A 54 5.84 0.16 -7.70
N VAL A 55 5.55 -1.01 -8.24
CA VAL A 55 6.58 -1.98 -8.64
C VAL A 55 7.52 -1.34 -9.65
N VAL A 56 7.02 -0.81 -10.76
CA VAL A 56 7.86 -0.24 -11.82
C VAL A 56 8.72 0.92 -11.31
N LEU A 57 8.16 1.84 -10.52
CA LEU A 57 8.90 2.97 -9.97
C LEU A 57 9.88 2.56 -8.86
N GLY A 58 9.57 1.51 -8.10
CA GLY A 58 10.47 0.95 -7.08
C GLY A 58 11.71 0.24 -7.65
N HIS A 59 11.76 -0.03 -8.96
CA HIS A 59 12.94 -0.56 -9.64
C HIS A 59 13.83 0.54 -10.25
N LEU A 60 13.45 1.81 -10.17
CA LEU A 60 14.40 2.88 -10.43
C LEU A 60 15.59 2.67 -9.49
N PRO A 61 16.84 2.87 -9.94
CA PRO A 61 17.99 2.59 -9.11
C PRO A 61 17.83 3.38 -7.81
N GLU A 62 17.54 2.67 -6.72
CA GLU A 62 17.75 3.19 -5.38
C GLU A 62 19.15 3.79 -5.41
N ALA A 63 19.32 4.97 -4.82
CA ALA A 63 20.66 5.48 -4.60
C ALA A 63 21.44 4.34 -3.95
N ALA A 64 22.35 3.73 -4.72
CA ALA A 64 22.87 2.42 -4.38
C ALA A 64 23.39 2.51 -2.95
N LEU A 65 22.91 1.61 -2.07
CA LEU A 65 23.40 1.57 -0.70
C LEU A 65 24.93 1.60 -0.78
N SER A 66 25.55 2.50 -0.02
CA SER A 66 27.01 2.50 0.01
C SER A 66 27.45 1.11 0.50
N PRO A 67 28.59 0.59 0.01
CA PRO A 67 29.10 -0.69 0.49
C PRO A 67 29.27 -0.74 2.01
N ASP A 68 29.46 0.42 2.65
CA ASP A 68 29.61 0.54 4.10
C ASP A 68 28.28 0.35 4.82
N ALA A 69 27.22 1.01 4.36
CA ALA A 69 25.86 0.84 4.89
C ALA A 69 25.36 -0.60 4.74
N GLU A 70 25.65 -1.25 3.60
CA GLU A 70 25.32 -2.66 3.39
C GLU A 70 26.00 -3.58 4.42
N ARG A 71 27.31 -3.37 4.66
CA ARG A 71 28.06 -4.17 5.64
C ARG A 71 27.53 -3.99 7.06
N GLU A 72 27.20 -2.76 7.45
CA GLU A 72 26.63 -2.45 8.77
C GLU A 72 25.27 -3.14 8.97
N LEU A 73 24.38 -3.06 7.99
CA LEU A 73 23.07 -3.73 8.03
C LEU A 73 23.25 -5.25 8.16
N LEU A 74 24.07 -5.86 7.30
CA LEU A 74 24.33 -7.31 7.36
C LEU A 74 24.98 -7.74 8.68
N GLN A 75 25.79 -6.89 9.32
CA GLN A 75 26.35 -7.16 10.64
C GLN A 75 25.27 -7.10 11.73
N ALA A 76 24.39 -6.09 11.70
CA ALA A 76 23.31 -5.93 12.67
C ALA A 76 22.33 -7.14 12.66
N PHE A 77 22.01 -7.66 11.47
CA PHE A 77 21.03 -8.75 11.33
C PHE A 77 21.61 -10.17 11.44
N ARG A 78 22.94 -10.34 11.57
CA ARG A 78 23.59 -11.67 11.62
C ARG A 78 23.14 -12.57 12.78
N GLY A 79 22.70 -12.00 13.89
CA GLY A 79 22.27 -12.73 15.10
C GLY A 79 20.76 -12.78 15.34
N TRP A 80 19.96 -12.21 14.43
CA TRP A 80 18.51 -11.99 14.61
C TRP A 80 17.72 -13.27 14.91
N ARG A 81 18.13 -14.41 14.33
CA ARG A 81 17.33 -15.67 14.35
C ARG A 81 17.79 -16.66 15.42
N SER A 82 18.74 -16.26 16.26
CA SER A 82 19.33 -17.05 17.34
C SER A 82 18.81 -16.69 18.74
N GLY A 83 17.67 -15.99 18.81
CA GLY A 83 16.94 -15.66 20.04
C GLY A 83 15.49 -16.11 19.96
#